data_AF-A0A133ULB3-F1
#
_entry.id   AF-A0A133ULB3-F1
#
_cell.length_a   1.000
_cell.length_b   1.000
_cell.length_c   1.000
_cell.angle_alpha   90.00
_cell.angle_beta   90.00
_cell.angle_gamma   90.00
#
_symmetry.space_group_name_H-M   'P 1'
#
loop_
_entity.id
_entity.type
_entity.pdbx_description
1 polymer ?
#
loop_
_entity_poly.entity_id
_entity_poly.type
_entity_poly.pdbx_seq_one_letter_code
_entity_poly.pdbx_strand_id
1 'polypeptide(L)' 'MVRKKKLSPSGTKGNDGEFHNAHLSLNEDELEAAGLEVGDEVFVRVRKDTIVIQKAGKWPNRKTVKVETETPKEEE' A
#
# COMPACT_ATOMS: atom_id res chain seq x y z
N MET A 1 -7.08 17.74 4.45
CA MET A 1 -8.55 17.60 4.43
C MET A 1 -8.87 16.12 4.63
N VAL A 2 -9.94 15.75 5.36
CA VAL A 2 -10.31 14.34 5.59
C VAL A 2 -11.75 14.14 5.15
N ARG A 3 -11.97 13.28 4.14
CA ARG A 3 -13.30 12.88 3.67
C ARG A 3 -13.54 11.41 3.97
N LYS A 4 -14.72 11.10 4.52
CA LYS A 4 -15.14 9.70 4.71
C LYS A 4 -15.51 9.13 3.36
N LYS A 5 -14.87 8.03 2.97
CA LYS A 5 -15.14 7.32 1.72
C LYS A 5 -15.44 5.84 2.00
N LYS A 6 -16.26 5.25 1.13
CA LYS A 6 -16.61 3.84 1.20
C LYS A 6 -15.67 3.07 0.29
N LEU A 7 -15.11 1.98 0.80
CA LEU A 7 -14.42 0.99 -0.02
C LEU A 7 -15.48 0.25 -0.83
N SER A 8 -15.42 0.38 -2.15
CA SER A 8 -16.35 -0.28 -3.05
C SER A 8 -15.80 -1.66 -3.40
N PRO A 9 -16.59 -2.73 -3.26
CA PRO A 9 -16.15 -4.05 -3.71
C PRO A 9 -15.86 -4.01 -5.21
N SER A 10 -14.79 -4.68 -5.61
CA SER A 10 -14.34 -4.73 -7.00
C SER A 10 -13.80 -6.12 -7.33
N GLY A 11 -13.82 -6.48 -8.61
CA GLY A 11 -13.27 -7.72 -9.12
C GLY A 11 -14.18 -8.94 -8.93
N THR A 12 -13.56 -10.11 -9.07
CA THR A 12 -14.23 -11.41 -9.06
C THR A 12 -14.53 -11.83 -7.62
N LYS A 13 -15.75 -12.32 -7.40
CA LYS A 13 -16.12 -12.96 -6.13
C LYS A 13 -15.25 -14.19 -5.89
N GLY A 14 -14.83 -14.36 -4.65
CA GLY A 14 -14.15 -15.57 -4.21
C GLY A 14 -15.08 -16.78 -4.22
N ASN A 15 -14.51 -17.93 -3.89
CA ASN A 15 -15.26 -19.20 -3.84
C ASN A 15 -16.30 -19.24 -2.69
N ASP A 16 -16.21 -18.28 -1.77
CA ASP A 16 -17.13 -17.97 -0.68
C ASP A 16 -18.27 -17.03 -1.10
N GLY A 17 -18.25 -16.51 -2.33
CA GLY A 17 -19.24 -15.55 -2.83
C GLY A 17 -19.01 -14.11 -2.36
N GLU A 18 -17.94 -13.84 -1.64
CA GLU A 18 -17.57 -12.50 -1.15
C GLU A 18 -16.56 -11.80 -2.08
N PHE A 19 -16.49 -10.48 -1.99
CA PHE A 19 -15.52 -9.69 -2.76
C PHE A 19 -14.20 -9.57 -1.99
N HIS A 20 -13.12 -10.02 -2.59
CA HIS A 20 -11.78 -9.98 -1.98
C HIS A 20 -10.96 -8.74 -2.35
N ASN A 21 -11.41 -7.96 -3.33
CA ASN A 21 -10.78 -6.70 -3.70
C ASN A 21 -11.74 -5.54 -3.49
N ALA A 22 -11.19 -4.38 -3.14
CA ALA A 22 -11.93 -3.14 -3.02
C ALA A 22 -11.17 -2.00 -3.69
N HIS A 23 -11.92 -1.07 -4.28
CA HIS A 23 -11.38 0.16 -4.84
C HIS A 23 -11.83 1.35 -4.00
N LEU A 24 -10.91 2.31 -3.86
CA LEU A 24 -11.18 3.61 -3.25
C LEU A 24 -11.09 4.66 -4.35
N SER A 25 -12.19 5.38 -4.59
CA SER A 25 -12.17 6.51 -5.52
C SER A 25 -11.51 7.70 -4.84
N LEU A 26 -10.47 8.27 -5.44
CA LEU A 26 -9.85 9.54 -5.04
C LEU A 26 -10.25 10.59 -6.06
N ASN A 27 -10.66 11.77 -5.59
CA ASN A 27 -11.03 12.87 -6.46
C ASN A 27 -9.78 13.69 -6.82
N GLU A 28 -9.86 14.51 -7.85
CA GLU A 28 -8.76 15.34 -8.36
C GLU A 28 -8.15 16.24 -7.26
N ASP A 29 -8.98 16.84 -6.41
CA ASP A 29 -8.55 17.68 -5.28
C ASP A 29 -7.73 16.91 -4.23
N GLU A 30 -8.05 15.63 -4.01
CA GLU A 30 -7.32 14.78 -3.06
C GLU A 30 -6.01 14.25 -3.67
N LEU A 31 -6.02 13.95 -4.97
CA LEU A 31 -4.82 13.57 -5.71
C LEU A 31 -3.81 14.72 -5.72
N GLU A 32 -4.27 15.94 -6.05
CA GLU A 32 -3.44 17.14 -6.04
C GLU A 32 -2.86 17.42 -4.65
N ALA A 33 -3.69 17.33 -3.60
CA ALA A 33 -3.23 17.50 -2.22
C ALA A 33 -2.20 16.43 -1.78
N ALA A 34 -2.24 15.24 -2.38
CA ALA A 34 -1.28 14.16 -2.15
C ALA A 34 -0.05 14.24 -3.09
N GLY A 35 -0.01 15.20 -4.03
CA GLY A 35 1.02 15.29 -5.07
C GLY A 35 0.98 14.12 -6.06
N LEU A 36 -0.20 13.54 -6.29
CA LEU A 36 -0.45 12.44 -7.20
C LEU A 36 -1.25 12.92 -8.42
N GLU A 37 -1.05 12.26 -9.55
CA GLU A 37 -1.77 12.49 -10.80
C GLU A 37 -2.41 11.19 -11.29
N VAL A 38 -3.48 11.30 -12.08
CA VAL A 38 -4.11 10.11 -12.68
C VAL A 38 -3.12 9.46 -13.65
N GLY A 39 -2.77 8.20 -13.39
CA GLY A 39 -1.77 7.47 -14.16
C GLY A 39 -0.40 7.35 -13.46
N ASP A 40 -0.20 8.00 -12.32
CA ASP A 40 1.00 7.79 -11.50
C ASP A 40 1.06 6.36 -10.94
N GLU A 41 2.25 5.77 -11.00
CA GLU A 41 2.55 4.57 -10.23
C GLU A 41 2.68 4.92 -8.74
N VAL A 42 2.18 4.06 -7.86
CA VAL A 42 2.18 4.28 -6.41
C VAL A 42 2.61 3.04 -5.63
N PHE A 43 3.30 3.25 -4.52
CA PHE A 43 3.52 2.22 -3.51
C PHE A 43 2.37 2.19 -2.51
N VAL A 44 1.75 1.03 -2.34
CA VAL A 44 0.73 0.79 -1.33
C VAL A 44 1.33 -0.04 -0.19
N ARG A 45 1.28 0.48 1.04
CA ARG A 45 1.77 -0.22 2.23
C ARG A 45 0.66 -0.32 3.28
N VAL A 46 0.54 -1.48 3.90
CA VAL A 46 -0.38 -1.72 5.00
C VAL A 46 0.39 -1.73 6.32
N ARG A 47 -0.07 -0.97 7.31
CA ARG A 47 0.50 -0.95 8.67
C ARG A 47 -0.63 -0.86 9.69
N LYS A 48 -0.75 -1.87 10.56
CA LYS A 48 -1.78 -1.99 11.61
C LYS A 48 -3.18 -1.65 11.06
N ASP A 49 -3.59 -0.39 11.19
CA ASP A 49 -4.92 0.12 10.83
C ASP A 49 -4.88 1.20 9.74
N THR A 50 -3.78 1.31 8.99
CA THR A 50 -3.58 2.37 7.99
C THR A 50 -3.01 1.82 6.69
N ILE A 51 -3.61 2.25 5.59
CA ILE A 51 -3.07 2.08 4.24
C ILE A 51 -2.36 3.38 3.87
N VAL A 52 -1.08 3.29 3.53
CA VAL A 52 -0.28 4.42 3.07
C VAL A 52 -0.06 4.27 1.57
N ILE A 53 -0.55 5.24 0.80
CA ILE A 53 -0.34 5.34 -0.65
C ILE A 53 0.68 6.47 -0.87
N GLN A 54 1.76 6.18 -1.58
CA GLN A 54 2.83 7.13 -1.85
C GLN A 54 3.22 7.07 -3.32
N LYS A 55 3.47 8.22 -3.96
CA LYS A 55 3.97 8.30 -5.35
C LYS A 55 5.21 7.41 -5.49
N ALA A 56 5.19 6.51 -6.46
CA ALA A 56 6.35 5.71 -6.81
C ALA A 56 7.32 6.58 -7.61
N GLY A 57 8.00 7.49 -6.91
CA GLY A 57 9.18 8.13 -7.47
C GLY A 57 10.33 7.12 -7.65
N LYS A 58 11.44 7.56 -8.25
CA LYS A 58 12.73 6.85 -8.16
C LYS A 58 13.04 6.66 -6.68
N TRP A 59 12.88 5.42 -6.23
CA TRP A 59 13.29 4.95 -4.91
C TRP A 59 14.67 5.54 -4.57
N PRO A 60 14.85 6.33 -3.49
CA PRO A 60 16.19 6.73 -3.09
C PRO A 60 16.90 5.45 -2.67
N ASN A 61 17.85 5.04 -3.50
CA ASN A 61 18.87 4.00 -3.31
C ASN A 61 18.99 3.50 -1.85
N ARG A 62 18.06 2.66 -1.37
CA ARG A 62 18.26 1.95 -0.10
C ARG A 62 19.29 0.88 -0.43
N LYS A 63 20.51 1.05 0.08
CA LYS A 63 21.38 -0.10 0.32
C LYS A 63 20.56 -1.11 1.12
N THR A 64 20.32 -2.28 0.54
CA THR A 64 19.76 -3.43 1.24
C THR A 64 20.67 -3.74 2.41
N VAL A 65 20.33 -3.26 3.61
CA VAL A 65 20.98 -3.76 4.82
C VAL A 65 20.33 -5.11 5.07
N LYS A 66 20.97 -6.17 4.58
CA LYS A 66 20.70 -7.52 5.07
C LYS A 66 21.15 -7.51 6.52
N VAL A 67 20.20 -7.50 7.45
CA VAL A 67 20.50 -7.82 8.84
C VAL A 67 20.56 -9.34 8.88
N GLU A 68 21.76 -9.89 8.72
CA GLU A 68 22.01 -11.29 9.06
C GLU A 68 21.89 -11.39 10.58
N THR A 69 20.77 -11.94 11.04
CA THR A 69 20.68 -12.44 12.41
C THR A 69 21.58 -13.65 12.50
N GLU A 70 22.75 -13.49 13.12
CA GLU A 70 23.56 -14.63 13.55
C GLU A 70 22.74 -15.44 14.55
N THR A 71 22.25 -16.60 14.11
CA THR A 71 21.69 -17.61 15.00
C THR A 71 22.80 -18.02 15.96
N PRO A 72 22.64 -17.89 17.30
CA PRO A 72 23.63 -18.42 18.21
C PRO A 72 23.72 -19.93 17.99
N LYS A 73 24.93 -20.42 17.71
CA LYS A 73 25.23 -21.85 17.68
C LYS A 73 24.90 -22.41 19.07
N GLU A 74 23.95 -23.32 19.15
CA GLU A 74 23.89 -24.27 20.26
C GLU A 74 25.17 -25.12 20.18
N GLU A 75 26.03 -24.98 21.19
CA GLU A 75 27.12 -25.92 21.46
C GLU A 75 26.51 -27.21 22.01
N GLU A 76 26.79 -28.34 21.35
CA GLU A 76 26.69 -29.69 21.91
C GLU A 76 28.03 -30.41 21.70
#